data_AF-A0A962G6W4-F1
#
_entry.id   AF-A0A962G6W4-F1
#
_cell.length_a   1.000
_cell.length_b   1.000
_cell.length_c   1.000
_cell.angle_alpha   90.00
_cell.angle_beta   90.00
_cell.angle_gamma   90.00
#
_symmetry.space_group_name_H-M   'P 1'
#
loop_
_entity.id
_entity.type
_entity.pdbx_description
1 polymer ?
#
loop_
_entity_poly.entity_id
_entity_poly.type
_entity_poly.pdbx_seq_one_letter_code
_entity_poly.pdbx_strand_id
1 'polypeptide(L)'
;PASLLVVALTALGETEQAKRWTQPLLETADIVIQHERNAVRRHMIEAMAATHRDDSKAAVAALKAAYEAGYRDRWQVLYDPRLAPLQANPEMQAMQQRMAEEFAAAREQAARAGLD
;
A
#
# COMPACT_ATOMS: atom_id res chain seq x y z
N PRO A 1 -9.08 -9.61 -0.66
CA PRO A 1 -9.47 -10.66 0.33
C PRO A 1 -8.32 -11.63 0.66
N ALA A 2 -7.70 -12.26 -0.33
CA ALA A 2 -6.63 -13.24 -0.10
C ALA A 2 -5.34 -12.65 0.51
N SER A 3 -4.99 -11.38 0.23
CA SER A 3 -3.79 -10.77 0.82
C SER A 3 -3.88 -10.61 2.33
N LEU A 4 -5.04 -10.21 2.86
CA LEU A 4 -5.27 -10.16 4.30
C LEU A 4 -5.29 -11.55 4.93
N LEU A 5 -5.78 -12.57 4.22
CA LEU A 5 -5.69 -13.96 4.68
C LEU A 5 -4.24 -14.42 4.81
N VAL A 6 -3.40 -14.14 3.81
CA VAL A 6 -1.95 -14.47 3.86
C VAL A 6 -1.28 -13.77 5.05
N VAL A 7 -1.52 -12.47 5.23
CA VAL A 7 -0.99 -11.71 6.38
C VAL A 7 -1.44 -12.33 7.71
N ALA A 8 -2.73 -12.67 7.84
CA ALA A 8 -3.26 -13.27 9.06
C ALA A 8 -2.64 -14.65 9.35
N LEU A 9 -2.49 -15.51 8.34
CA LEU A 9 -1.86 -16.82 8.49
C LEU A 9 -0.39 -16.69 8.90
N THR A 10 0.36 -15.74 8.29
CA THR A 10 1.74 -15.46 8.70
C THR A 10 1.82 -14.99 10.15
N ALA A 11 0.93 -14.11 10.59
CA ALA A 11 0.89 -13.62 11.97
C ALA A 11 0.56 -14.73 12.99
N LEU A 12 -0.20 -15.75 12.58
CA LEU A 12 -0.52 -16.93 13.38
C LEU A 12 0.57 -18.00 13.35
N GLY A 13 1.65 -17.82 12.57
CA GLY A 13 2.70 -18.82 12.40
C GLY A 13 2.32 -19.99 11.47
N GLU A 14 1.18 -19.89 10.76
CA GLU A 14 0.67 -20.89 9.82
C GLU A 14 1.40 -20.81 8.47
N THR A 15 2.72 -21.00 8.49
CA THR A 15 3.61 -20.69 7.34
C THR A 15 3.27 -21.49 6.09
N GLU A 16 2.90 -22.76 6.22
CA GLU A 16 2.56 -23.62 5.08
C GLU A 16 1.23 -23.21 4.44
N GLN A 17 0.24 -22.82 5.26
CA GLN A 17 -1.01 -22.28 4.75
C GLN A 17 -0.79 -20.92 4.09
N ALA A 18 0.01 -20.03 4.70
CA ALA A 18 0.36 -18.74 4.12
C ALA A 18 1.00 -18.92 2.74
N LYS A 19 2.02 -19.79 2.62
CA LYS A 19 2.67 -20.11 1.33
C LYS A 19 1.69 -20.64 0.30
N ARG A 20 0.78 -21.56 0.68
CA ARG A 20 -0.24 -22.13 -0.20
C ARG A 20 -1.13 -21.04 -0.82
N TRP A 21 -1.43 -19.99 -0.06
CA TRP A 21 -2.29 -18.89 -0.52
C TRP A 21 -1.52 -17.75 -1.21
N THR A 22 -0.21 -17.61 -0.97
CA THR A 22 0.61 -16.57 -1.61
C THR A 22 0.70 -16.75 -3.12
N GLN A 23 0.90 -17.98 -3.62
CA GLN A 23 1.08 -18.18 -5.07
C GLN A 23 -0.18 -17.81 -5.88
N PRO A 24 -1.39 -18.31 -5.56
CA PRO A 24 -2.62 -17.91 -6.26
C PRO A 24 -2.93 -16.41 -6.13
N LEU A 25 -2.57 -15.79 -4.99
CA LEU A 25 -2.69 -14.35 -4.79
C LEU A 25 -1.86 -13.59 -5.83
N LEU A 26 -0.58 -13.95 -5.99
CA LEU A 26 0.35 -13.26 -6.88
C LEU A 26 -0.06 -13.46 -8.35
N GLU A 27 -0.45 -14.66 -8.74
CA GLU A 27 -0.98 -14.94 -10.09
C GLU A 27 -2.23 -14.11 -10.41
N THR A 28 -3.14 -14.03 -9.44
CA THR A 28 -4.34 -13.19 -9.57
C THR A 28 -3.97 -11.71 -9.67
N ALA A 29 -3.00 -11.25 -8.86
CA ALA A 29 -2.55 -9.87 -8.89
C ALA A 29 -1.99 -9.51 -10.27
N ASP A 30 -1.16 -10.38 -10.87
CA ASP A 30 -0.57 -10.14 -12.19
C ASP A 30 -1.64 -10.04 -13.28
N ILE A 31 -2.66 -10.89 -13.25
CA ILE A 31 -3.81 -10.81 -14.18
C ILE A 31 -4.58 -9.50 -13.98
N VAL A 32 -4.88 -9.13 -12.73
CA VAL A 32 -5.64 -7.90 -12.44
C VAL A 32 -4.85 -6.65 -12.85
N ILE A 33 -3.55 -6.59 -12.58
CA ILE A 33 -2.68 -5.46 -12.94
C ILE A 33 -2.72 -5.20 -14.46
N GLN A 34 -2.70 -6.25 -15.29
CA GLN A 34 -2.76 -6.13 -16.75
C GLN A 34 -4.06 -5.49 -17.27
N HIS A 35 -5.16 -5.64 -16.52
CA HIS A 35 -6.48 -5.18 -16.94
C HIS A 35 -6.98 -3.94 -16.17
N GLU A 36 -6.31 -3.57 -15.08
CA GLU A 36 -6.68 -2.42 -14.25
C GLU A 36 -6.29 -1.10 -14.93
N ARG A 37 -7.32 -0.32 -15.29
CA ARG A 37 -7.16 0.96 -15.99
C ARG A 37 -7.01 2.13 -15.02
N ASN A 38 -7.45 1.97 -13.78
CA ASN A 38 -7.27 2.99 -12.76
C ASN A 38 -5.84 2.92 -12.22
N ALA A 39 -5.02 3.93 -12.52
CA ALA A 39 -3.62 3.97 -12.15
C ALA A 39 -3.39 3.84 -10.64
N VAL A 40 -4.19 4.50 -9.81
CA VAL A 40 -4.12 4.39 -8.34
C VAL A 40 -4.33 2.94 -7.91
N ARG A 41 -5.41 2.28 -8.37
CA ARG A 41 -5.70 0.90 -8.01
C ARG A 41 -4.61 -0.05 -8.49
N ARG A 42 -4.17 0.10 -9.75
CA ARG A 42 -3.10 -0.72 -10.33
C ARG A 42 -1.82 -0.65 -9.49
N HIS A 43 -1.34 0.56 -9.19
CA HIS A 43 -0.13 0.76 -8.42
C HIS A 43 -0.25 0.30 -6.95
N MET A 44 -1.44 0.41 -6.35
CA MET A 44 -1.68 -0.17 -5.01
C MET A 44 -1.63 -1.70 -5.03
N ILE A 45 -2.14 -2.36 -6.09
CA ILE A 45 -2.05 -3.81 -6.24
C ILE A 45 -0.59 -4.23 -6.47
N GLU A 46 0.15 -3.52 -7.32
CA GLU A 46 1.58 -3.72 -7.54
C GLU A 46 2.37 -3.63 -6.23
N ALA A 47 2.10 -2.62 -5.41
CA ALA A 47 2.75 -2.44 -4.11
C ALA A 47 2.50 -3.61 -3.15
N MET A 48 1.25 -4.06 -3.04
CA MET A 48 0.90 -5.20 -2.18
C MET A 48 1.53 -6.50 -2.70
N ALA A 49 1.50 -6.73 -4.00
CA ALA A 49 2.11 -7.91 -4.61
C ALA A 49 3.63 -7.93 -4.41
N ALA A 50 4.30 -6.80 -4.61
CA ALA A 50 5.74 -6.67 -4.35
C ALA A 50 6.07 -6.88 -2.86
N THR A 51 5.23 -6.41 -1.95
CA THR A 51 5.40 -6.67 -0.50
C THR A 51 5.32 -8.16 -0.19
N HIS A 52 4.38 -8.89 -0.80
CA HIS A 52 4.30 -10.35 -0.65
C HIS A 52 5.45 -11.12 -1.32
N ARG A 53 6.16 -10.49 -2.28
CA ARG A 53 7.38 -11.03 -2.90
C ARG A 53 8.66 -10.68 -2.13
N ASP A 54 8.54 -10.00 -0.99
CA ASP A 54 9.67 -9.45 -0.21
C ASP A 54 10.54 -8.47 -1.03
N ASP A 55 9.97 -7.83 -2.05
CA ASP A 55 10.64 -6.80 -2.86
C ASP A 55 10.23 -5.41 -2.35
N SER A 56 10.88 -4.99 -1.26
CA SER A 56 10.61 -3.70 -0.63
C SER A 56 10.84 -2.51 -1.56
N LYS A 57 11.80 -2.60 -2.48
CA LYS A 57 12.12 -1.53 -3.44
C LYS A 57 10.99 -1.36 -4.46
N ALA A 58 10.55 -2.46 -5.08
CA ALA A 58 9.42 -2.42 -6.01
C ALA A 58 8.13 -1.99 -5.32
N ALA A 59 7.91 -2.43 -4.08
CA ALA A 59 6.73 -2.07 -3.30
C ALA A 59 6.65 -0.57 -3.04
N VAL A 60 7.75 0.05 -2.58
CA VAL A 60 7.77 1.50 -2.33
C VAL A 60 7.71 2.31 -3.63
N ALA A 61 8.36 1.86 -4.70
CA ALA A 61 8.24 2.52 -6.00
C ALA A 61 6.79 2.54 -6.51
N ALA A 62 6.06 1.43 -6.35
CA ALA A 62 4.66 1.35 -6.70
C ALA A 62 3.77 2.24 -5.82
N LEU A 63 4.03 2.32 -4.50
CA LEU A 63 3.30 3.26 -3.62
C LEU A 63 3.52 4.72 -4.02
N LYS A 64 4.75 5.10 -4.39
CA LYS A 64 5.05 6.43 -4.92
C LYS A 64 4.27 6.70 -6.22
N ALA A 65 4.24 5.74 -7.14
CA ALA A 65 3.46 5.87 -8.37
C ALA A 65 1.94 5.99 -8.10
N ALA A 66 1.39 5.26 -7.13
CA ALA A 66 0.01 5.41 -6.69
C ALA A 66 -0.26 6.82 -6.15
N TYR A 67 0.66 7.33 -5.34
CA TYR A 67 0.59 8.67 -4.77
C TYR A 67 0.67 9.77 -5.85
N GLU A 68 1.57 9.64 -6.82
CA GLU A 68 1.66 10.52 -7.99
C GLU A 68 0.38 10.47 -8.86
N ALA A 69 -0.27 9.31 -8.93
CA ALA A 69 -1.56 9.12 -9.61
C ALA A 69 -2.78 9.68 -8.83
N GLY A 70 -2.57 10.28 -7.65
CA GLY A 70 -3.61 10.95 -6.87
C GLY A 70 -4.12 10.19 -5.65
N TYR A 71 -3.48 9.08 -5.26
CA TYR A 71 -3.83 8.39 -4.03
C TYR A 71 -3.53 9.23 -2.79
N ARG A 72 -4.49 9.37 -1.88
CA ARG A 72 -4.39 10.24 -0.69
C ARG A 72 -4.88 9.61 0.62
N ASP A 73 -5.22 8.32 0.62
CA ASP A 73 -5.61 7.63 1.85
C ASP A 73 -4.39 7.38 2.75
N ARG A 74 -4.12 8.34 3.64
CA ARG A 74 -3.03 8.29 4.62
C ARG A 74 -3.25 7.20 5.66
N TRP A 75 -4.50 6.90 6.04
CA TRP A 75 -4.77 5.89 7.06
C TRP A 75 -4.30 4.52 6.57
N GLN A 76 -4.63 4.18 5.32
CA GLN A 76 -4.21 2.92 4.74
C GLN A 76 -2.68 2.81 4.62
N VAL A 77 -1.95 3.88 4.27
CA VAL A 77 -0.47 3.85 4.21
C VAL A 77 0.17 3.59 5.58
N LEU A 78 -0.44 4.08 6.65
CA LEU A 78 0.10 3.96 8.01
C LEU A 78 -0.26 2.64 8.69
N TYR A 79 -1.47 2.12 8.44
CA TYR A 79 -2.04 1.08 9.29
C TYR A 79 -2.45 -0.19 8.55
N ASP A 80 -2.36 -0.22 7.21
CA ASP A 80 -2.69 -1.44 6.46
C ASP A 80 -1.65 -2.54 6.76
N PRO A 81 -2.06 -3.68 7.35
CA PRO A 81 -1.13 -4.72 7.74
C PRO A 81 -0.42 -5.37 6.53
N ARG A 82 -0.98 -5.23 5.32
CA ARG A 82 -0.32 -5.69 4.08
C ARG A 82 0.93 -4.87 3.74
N LEU A 83 1.05 -3.65 4.27
CA LEU A 83 2.19 -2.75 4.08
C LEU A 83 3.09 -2.68 5.31
N ALA A 84 2.79 -3.44 6.38
CA ALA A 84 3.57 -3.45 7.62
C ALA A 84 5.08 -3.70 7.40
N PRO A 85 5.53 -4.60 6.49
CA PRO A 85 6.95 -4.80 6.23
C PRO A 85 7.69 -3.56 5.72
N LEU A 86 6.96 -2.59 5.13
CA LEU A 86 7.55 -1.39 4.55
C LEU A 86 7.71 -0.24 5.57
N GLN A 87 7.15 -0.34 6.77
CA GLN A 87 7.09 0.78 7.72
C GLN A 87 8.47 1.27 8.20
N ALA A 88 9.47 0.37 8.20
CA ALA A 88 10.85 0.70 8.50
C ALA A 88 11.65 1.22 7.29
N ASN A 89 11.07 1.19 6.08
CA ASN A 89 11.76 1.64 4.87
C ASN A 89 11.85 3.18 4.85
N PRO A 90 13.05 3.78 4.68
CA PRO A 90 13.22 5.24 4.71
C PRO A 90 12.40 5.97 3.64
N GLU A 91 12.25 5.39 2.45
CA GLU A 91 11.45 5.98 1.38
C GLU A 91 9.96 5.95 1.68
N MET A 92 9.48 4.91 2.38
CA MET A 92 8.11 4.85 2.88
C MET A 92 7.85 5.92 3.94
N GLN A 93 8.78 6.11 4.87
CA GLN A 93 8.69 7.15 5.90
C GLN A 93 8.68 8.55 5.31
N ALA A 94 9.53 8.81 4.30
CA ALA A 94 9.53 10.09 3.59
C ALA A 94 8.20 10.38 2.90
N MET A 95 7.58 9.37 2.28
CA MET A 95 6.25 9.51 1.67
C MET A 95 5.17 9.78 2.73
N GLN A 96 5.18 9.07 3.86
CA GLN A 96 4.24 9.29 4.97
C GLN A 96 4.34 10.70 5.56
N GLN A 97 5.58 11.21 5.70
CA GLN A 97 5.85 12.55 6.17
C GLN A 97 5.29 13.60 5.20
N ARG A 98 5.54 13.44 3.90
CA ARG A 98 4.98 14.31 2.86
C ARG A 98 3.45 14.32 2.88
N MET A 99 2.81 13.16 3.01
CA MET A 99 1.35 13.08 3.13
C MET A 99 0.82 13.80 4.39
N ALA A 100 1.57 13.75 5.49
CA ALA A 100 1.19 14.45 6.73
C ALA A 100 1.29 15.97 6.56
N GLU A 101 2.33 16.47 5.88
CA GLU A 101 2.53 17.88 5.57
C GLU A 101 1.43 18.41 4.64
N GLU A 102 1.10 17.68 3.58
CA GLU A 102 0.01 18.04 2.66
C GLU A 102 -1.34 18.09 3.38
N PHE A 103 -1.59 17.14 4.29
CA PHE A 103 -2.81 17.13 5.09
C PHE A 103 -2.88 18.32 6.06
N ALA A 104 -1.78 18.65 6.74
CA ALA A 104 -1.71 19.82 7.62
C ALA A 104 -1.95 21.13 6.84
N ALA A 105 -1.31 21.29 5.69
CA ALA A 105 -1.49 22.45 4.83
C ALA A 105 -2.94 22.58 4.33
N ALA A 106 -3.58 21.46 3.95
CA ALA A 106 -4.98 21.47 3.54
C ALA A 106 -5.92 21.89 4.69
N ARG A 107 -5.67 21.44 5.92
CA ARG A 107 -6.45 21.86 7.10
C ARG A 107 -6.29 23.35 7.38
N GLU A 108 -5.08 23.89 7.29
CA GLU A 108 -4.86 25.33 7.46
C GLU A 108 -5.59 26.16 6.41
N GLN A 109 -5.60 25.71 5.15
CA GLN A 109 -6.34 26.37 4.07
C GLN A 109 -7.86 26.33 4.31
N ALA A 110 -8.40 25.19 4.74
CA ALA A 110 -9.82 25.06 5.07
C ALA A 110 -10.22 25.99 6.23
N ALA A 111 -9.41 26.07 7.28
CA ALA A 111 -9.64 26.98 8.40
C ALA A 111 -9.63 28.45 7.95
N ARG A 112 -8.69 28.85 7.06
CA ARG A 112 -8.67 30.21 6.48
C ARG A 112 -9.88 30.51 5.60
N ALA A 113 -10.44 29.49 4.95
CA ALA A 113 -11.63 29.62 4.11
C ALA A 113 -12.96 29.58 4.89
N GLY A 114 -12.92 29.34 6.22
CA GLY A 114 -14.11 29.20 7.05
C GLY A 114 -14.92 27.93 6.75
N LEU A 115 -14.25 26.87 6.31
CA LEU A 115 -14.84 25.58 5.94
C LEU A 115 -14.64 24.48 7.01
N ASP A 116 -14.27 24.88 8.23
CA ASP A 116 -14.14 24.00 9.42
C ASP A 116 -15.51 23.69 10.04
#